data_AF-A0A1I3NA24-F1
#
_entry.id   AF-A0A1I3NA24-F1
#
_cell.length_a   1.000
_cell.length_b   1.000
_cell.length_c   1.000
_cell.angle_alpha   90.00
_cell.angle_beta   90.00
_cell.angle_gamma   90.00
#
_symmetry.space_group_name_H-M   'P 1'
#
loop_
_entity.id
_entity.type
_entity.pdbx_description
1 polymer ?
#
loop_
_entity_poly.entity_id
_entity_poly.type
_entity_poly.pdbx_seq_one_letter_code
_entity_poly.pdbx_strand_id
1 'polypeptide(L)'
;MKENTPKTKMRIPKLLKNRFFIAGLFFVIWMLFIDNYSYLEHRVLNEEIEKLEENKAYFQEQIRRDREAIRSLKNSDATEKYAREKYYMKRENEDIYIIETDTIPTK
;
A
#
# COMPACT_ATOMS: atom_id res chain seq x y z
N MET A 1 3.88 73.86 -12.98
CA MET A 1 3.72 72.40 -12.82
C MET A 1 3.97 72.05 -11.36
N LYS A 2 2.94 71.68 -10.60
CA LYS A 2 3.10 71.05 -9.28
C LYS A 2 2.45 69.68 -9.35
N GLU A 3 3.24 68.68 -9.04
CA GLU A 3 2.91 67.27 -9.09
C GLU A 3 2.03 66.93 -7.87
N ASN A 4 0.82 66.44 -8.12
CA ASN A 4 -0.13 66.04 -7.08
C ASN A 4 -0.33 64.52 -7.13
N THR A 5 0.53 63.81 -6.43
CA THR A 5 0.34 62.39 -6.13
C THR A 5 -0.45 62.24 -4.82
N PRO A 6 -1.55 61.47 -4.78
CA PRO A 6 -2.33 61.28 -3.57
C PRO A 6 -1.56 60.37 -2.60
N LYS A 7 -1.10 60.94 -1.48
CA LYS A 7 -0.58 60.15 -0.35
C LYS A 7 -1.74 59.42 0.32
N THR A 8 -1.90 58.14 0.00
CA THR A 8 -2.83 57.24 0.70
C THR A 8 -2.38 57.04 2.14
N LYS A 9 -3.07 57.72 3.06
CA LYS A 9 -2.83 57.60 4.49
C LYS A 9 -3.49 56.32 5.00
N MET A 10 -2.79 55.19 4.91
CA MET A 10 -3.26 53.93 5.50
C MET A 10 -3.32 54.07 7.03
N ARG A 11 -4.54 54.09 7.58
CA ARG A 11 -4.77 54.03 9.04
C ARG A 11 -4.49 52.61 9.50
N ILE A 12 -3.29 52.38 10.02
CA ILE A 12 -2.97 51.14 10.71
C ILE A 12 -3.78 51.10 12.02
N PRO A 13 -4.64 50.09 12.25
CA PRO A 13 -5.40 49.98 13.49
C PRO A 13 -4.47 49.85 14.69
N LYS A 14 -4.80 50.50 15.82
CA LYS A 14 -3.96 50.58 17.04
C LYS A 14 -3.55 49.20 17.60
N LEU A 15 -4.31 48.16 17.27
CA LEU A 15 -4.03 46.76 17.64
C LEU A 15 -2.70 46.25 17.07
N LEU A 16 -2.31 46.67 15.87
CA LEU A 16 -1.04 46.30 15.21
C LEU A 16 0.18 47.06 15.77
N LYS A 17 0.02 47.94 16.76
CA LYS A 17 1.13 48.64 17.41
C LYS A 17 1.65 47.91 18.66
N ASN A 18 0.93 46.89 19.12
CA ASN A 18 1.32 46.10 20.29
C ASN A 18 2.25 44.94 19.86
N ARG A 19 3.50 44.97 20.33
CA ARG A 19 4.50 43.92 20.06
C ARG A 19 4.04 42.52 20.46
N PHE A 20 3.23 42.41 21.52
CA PHE A 20 2.71 41.11 21.98
C PHE A 20 1.62 40.57 21.05
N PHE A 21 0.84 41.45 20.42
CA PHE A 21 -0.17 41.04 19.43
C PHE A 21 0.50 40.54 18.15
N ILE A 22 1.56 41.21 17.68
CA ILE A 22 2.33 40.77 16.52
C ILE A 22 3.02 39.43 16.81
N ALA A 23 3.63 39.28 17.99
CA ALA A 23 4.24 38.02 18.40
C ALA A 23 3.22 36.87 18.50
N GLY A 24 2.03 37.14 19.05
CA GLY A 24 0.93 36.17 19.10
C GLY A 24 0.38 35.82 17.73
N LEU A 25 0.21 36.80 16.83
CA LEU A 25 -0.22 36.56 15.46
C LEU A 25 0.81 35.75 14.67
N PHE A 26 2.09 36.07 14.82
CA PHE A 26 3.19 35.30 14.25
C PHE A 26 3.19 33.87 14.79
N PHE A 27 2.98 33.69 16.11
CA PHE A 27 2.88 32.37 16.72
C PHE A 27 1.68 31.58 16.19
N VAL A 28 0.50 32.20 16.03
CA VAL A 28 -0.67 31.53 15.46
C VAL A 28 -0.44 31.15 14.00
N ILE A 29 0.15 32.04 13.20
CA ILE A 29 0.53 31.73 11.81
C ILE A 29 1.58 30.60 11.80
N TRP A 30 2.57 30.62 12.68
CA TRP A 30 3.53 29.53 12.83
C TRP A 30 2.84 28.21 13.18
N MET A 31 1.94 28.21 14.16
CA MET A 31 1.20 27.02 14.56
C MET A 31 0.30 26.46 13.43
N LEU A 32 -0.24 27.34 12.58
CA LEU A 32 -1.14 26.96 11.48
C LEU A 32 -0.37 26.51 10.23
N PHE A 33 0.76 27.15 9.91
CA PHE A 33 1.52 26.87 8.68
C PHE A 33 2.70 25.92 8.89
N ILE A 34 3.31 25.90 10.07
CA ILE A 34 4.52 25.12 10.38
C ILE A 34 4.19 23.90 11.26
N ASP A 35 3.29 24.01 12.24
CA ASP A 35 2.92 22.86 13.09
C ASP A 35 1.88 21.92 12.44
N ASN A 36 1.17 22.35 11.40
CA ASN A 36 0.00 21.64 10.85
C ASN A 36 0.07 21.41 9.33
N TYR A 37 1.06 20.63 8.88
CA TYR A 37 1.03 19.99 7.56
C TYR A 37 0.01 18.82 7.48
N SER A 38 -1.10 18.93 8.23
CA SER A 38 -1.97 17.82 8.64
C SER A 38 -2.84 17.26 7.49
N TYR A 39 -3.14 18.02 6.44
CA TYR A 39 -3.98 17.48 5.36
C TYR A 39 -3.25 16.50 4.45
N LEU A 40 -2.00 16.78 4.08
CA LEU A 40 -1.22 15.88 3.22
C LEU A 40 -0.80 14.63 3.98
N GLU A 41 -0.45 14.78 5.26
CA GLU A 41 -0.05 13.67 6.11
C GLU A 41 -1.21 12.70 6.40
N HIS A 42 -2.41 13.21 6.67
CA HIS A 42 -3.59 12.34 6.80
C HIS A 42 -3.96 11.62 5.50
N ARG A 43 -3.73 12.23 4.34
CA ARG A 43 -3.96 11.56 3.04
C ARG A 43 -2.99 10.40 2.83
N VAL A 44 -1.70 10.62 3.11
CA VAL A 44 -0.68 9.55 3.02
C VAL A 44 -1.00 8.43 4.01
N LEU A 45 -1.39 8.78 5.24
CA LEU A 45 -1.75 7.79 6.24
C LEU A 45 -3.00 6.99 5.85
N ASN A 46 -4.01 7.63 5.28
CA ASN A 46 -5.21 6.93 4.78
C ASN A 46 -4.88 5.99 3.62
N GLU A 47 -4.02 6.41 2.69
CA GLU A 47 -3.55 5.55 1.59
C GLU A 47 -2.77 4.34 2.12
N GLU A 48 -1.94 4.53 3.14
CA GLU A 48 -1.22 3.44 3.79
C GLU A 48 -2.17 2.47 4.52
N ILE A 49 -3.22 3.00 5.18
CA ILE A 49 -4.27 2.18 5.79
C ILE A 49 -4.99 1.34 4.74
N GLU A 50 -5.44 1.95 3.65
CA GLU A 50 -6.15 1.25 2.57
C GLU A 50 -5.27 0.15 1.96
N LYS A 51 -3.99 0.45 1.70
CA LYS A 51 -3.02 -0.53 1.22
C LYS A 51 -2.81 -1.69 2.19
N LEU A 52 -2.75 -1.43 3.49
CA LEU A 52 -2.61 -2.47 4.50
C LEU A 52 -3.86 -3.36 4.57
N GLU A 53 -5.05 -2.77 4.46
CA GLU A 53 -6.31 -3.51 4.44
C GLU A 53 -6.45 -4.39 3.19
N GLU A 54 -6.08 -3.88 2.02
CA GLU A 54 -6.07 -4.65 0.78
C GLU A 54 -5.10 -5.84 0.87
N ASN A 55 -3.87 -5.61 1.34
CA ASN A 55 -2.90 -6.67 1.55
C ASN A 55 -3.40 -7.73 2.52
N LYS A 56 -4.03 -7.30 3.63
CA LYS A 56 -4.62 -8.22 4.60
C LYS A 56 -5.70 -9.08 3.95
N ALA A 57 -6.61 -8.48 3.19
CA ALA A 57 -7.67 -9.20 2.50
C ALA A 57 -7.09 -10.20 1.49
N TYR A 58 -6.09 -9.79 0.71
CA TYR A 58 -5.38 -10.66 -0.24
C TYR A 58 -4.77 -11.89 0.43
N PHE A 59 -4.01 -11.70 1.53
CA PHE A 59 -3.37 -12.83 2.21
C PHE A 59 -4.38 -13.74 2.92
N GLN A 60 -5.44 -13.19 3.50
CA GLN A 60 -6.51 -14.00 4.10
C GLN A 60 -7.16 -14.92 3.07
N GLU A 61 -7.39 -14.41 1.87
CA GLU A 61 -7.97 -15.16 0.77
C GLU A 61 -6.99 -16.22 0.22
N GLN A 62 -5.69 -15.91 0.10
CA GLN A 62 -4.68 -16.92 -0.23
C GLN A 62 -4.63 -18.06 0.80
N ILE A 63 -4.61 -17.71 2.09
CA ILE A 63 -4.62 -18.70 3.18
C ILE A 63 -5.87 -19.59 3.09
N ARG A 64 -7.03 -19.03 2.74
CA ARG A 64 -8.26 -19.82 2.56
C ARG A 64 -8.11 -20.82 1.43
N ARG A 65 -7.61 -20.39 0.27
CA ARG A 65 -7.36 -21.27 -0.88
C ARG A 65 -6.34 -22.36 -0.57
N ASP A 66 -5.23 -22.01 0.08
CA ASP A 66 -4.20 -22.97 0.47
C ASP A 66 -4.73 -24.00 1.46
N ARG A 67 -5.57 -23.60 2.42
CA ARG A 67 -6.23 -24.54 3.33
C ARG A 67 -7.16 -25.50 2.61
N GLU A 68 -7.88 -25.03 1.59
CA GLU A 68 -8.74 -25.88 0.75
C GLU A 68 -7.89 -26.86 -0.08
N ALA A 69 -6.80 -26.39 -0.68
CA ALA A 69 -5.84 -27.23 -1.40
C ALA A 69 -5.23 -28.29 -0.48
N ILE A 70 -4.73 -27.92 0.70
CA ILE A 70 -4.20 -28.85 1.69
C ILE A 70 -5.26 -29.87 2.11
N ARG A 71 -6.52 -29.45 2.30
CA ARG A 71 -7.61 -30.37 2.64
C ARG A 71 -7.85 -31.38 1.53
N SER A 72 -7.77 -30.97 0.26
CA SER A 72 -7.89 -31.88 -0.88
C SER A 72 -6.72 -32.86 -0.97
N LEU A 73 -5.52 -32.43 -0.54
CA LEU A 73 -4.31 -33.24 -0.51
C LEU A 73 -4.25 -34.19 0.70
N LYS A 74 -5.10 -34.07 1.72
CA LYS A 74 -5.08 -34.99 2.88
C LYS A 74 -5.30 -36.46 2.51
N ASN A 75 -5.86 -36.75 1.34
CA ASN A 75 -5.96 -38.10 0.83
C ASN A 75 -4.60 -38.55 0.26
N SER A 76 -4.13 -39.74 0.63
CA SER A 76 -2.83 -40.30 0.19
C SER A 76 -2.64 -40.21 -1.32
N ASP A 77 -3.68 -40.56 -2.08
CA ASP A 77 -3.63 -40.65 -3.53
C ASP A 77 -3.50 -39.27 -4.18
N ALA A 78 -4.16 -38.26 -3.62
CA ALA A 78 -4.07 -36.88 -4.09
C ALA A 78 -2.68 -36.28 -3.81
N THR A 79 -2.10 -36.59 -2.65
CA THR A 79 -0.72 -36.19 -2.31
C THR A 79 0.30 -36.87 -3.22
N GLU A 80 0.20 -38.19 -3.42
CA GLU A 80 1.13 -38.95 -4.27
C GLU A 80 1.07 -38.45 -5.72
N LYS A 81 -0.14 -38.23 -6.25
CA LYS A 81 -0.33 -37.66 -7.59
C LYS A 81 0.30 -36.27 -7.72
N TYR A 82 0.07 -35.39 -6.75
CA TYR A 82 0.65 -34.03 -6.76
C TYR A 82 2.18 -34.07 -6.68
N ALA A 83 2.75 -34.91 -5.82
CA ALA A 83 4.20 -35.08 -5.68
C ALA A 83 4.85 -35.60 -6.98
N ARG A 84 4.17 -36.52 -7.68
CA ARG A 84 4.62 -37.05 -8.98
C ARG A 84 4.54 -36.02 -10.10
N GLU A 85 3.44 -35.26 -10.18
CA GLU A 85 3.22 -34.28 -11.25
C GLU A 85 4.04 -33.00 -11.09
N LYS A 86 4.20 -32.48 -9.86
CA LYS A 86 4.89 -31.21 -9.62
C LYS A 86 6.37 -31.35 -9.32
N TYR A 87 6.76 -32.42 -8.62
CA TYR A 87 8.12 -32.59 -8.11
C TYR A 87 8.81 -33.83 -8.66
N TYR A 88 8.17 -34.59 -9.57
CA TYR A 88 8.71 -35.81 -10.16
C TYR A 88 9.21 -36.82 -9.12
N MET A 89 8.56 -36.86 -7.94
CA MET A 89 8.94 -37.79 -6.89
C MET A 89 8.70 -39.24 -7.31
N LYS A 90 9.65 -40.12 -6.99
CA LYS A 90 9.61 -41.56 -7.23
C LYS A 90 9.96 -42.35 -5.98
N ARG A 91 9.52 -43.60 -5.89
CA ARG A 91 10.01 -44.52 -4.85
C ARG A 91 11.40 -45.02 -5.21
N GLU A 92 12.17 -45.46 -4.21
CA GLU A 92 13.54 -45.94 -4.45
C GLU A 92 13.60 -47.17 -5.36
N ASN A 93 12.53 -47.96 -5.38
CA ASN A 93 12.38 -49.17 -6.18
C ASN A 93 11.49 -48.96 -7.43
N GLU A 94 11.42 -47.74 -7.96
CA GLU A 94 10.58 -47.39 -9.10
C GLU A 94 11.40 -46.76 -10.25
N ASP A 95 11.23 -47.30 -11.46
CA ASP A 95 11.79 -46.78 -12.70
C ASP A 95 10.74 -45.96 -13.46
N ILE A 96 11.05 -44.69 -13.75
CA ILE A 96 10.16 -43.78 -14.49
C ILE A 96 10.55 -43.80 -15.97
N TYR A 97 9.57 -44.04 -16.84
CA TYR A 97 9.71 -43.93 -18.29
C TYR A 97 8.88 -42.73 -18.79
N ILE A 98 9.54 -41.77 -19.46
CA ILE A 98 8.86 -40.65 -20.12
C ILE A 98 8.57 -41.10 -21.56
N ILE A 99 7.29 -41.18 -21.94
CA ILE A 99 6.88 -41.56 -23.29
C ILE A 99 6.62 -40.29 -24.09
N GLU A 100 7.42 -40.06 -25.12
CA GLU A 100 7.18 -39.00 -26.10
C GLU A 100 6.22 -39.51 -27.16
N THR A 101 5.07 -38.83 -27.31
CA THR A 101 3.99 -39.22 -28.24
C THR A 101 4.44 -39.32 -29.69
N ASP A 102 5.54 -38.66 -30.03
CA ASP A 102 6.12 -38.65 -31.37
C ASP A 102 6.75 -40.00 -31.78
N THR A 103 7.01 -40.88 -30.81
CA THR A 103 7.58 -42.22 -31.05
C THR A 103 6.56 -43.35 -31.15
N ILE A 104 5.27 -43.05 -30.93
CA ILE A 104 4.21 -44.05 -31.01
C ILE A 104 3.75 -44.14 -32.47
N PRO A 105 3.98 -45.27 -33.18
CA PRO A 105 3.43 -45.42 -34.52
C PRO A 105 1.91 -45.43 -34.43
N THR A 106 1.28 -44.40 -34.99
CA THR A 106 -0.18 -44.36 -35.16
C THR A 106 -0.56 -45.48 -36.14
N LYS A 107 -1.44 -46.37 -35.67
CA LYS A 107 -1.96 -47.51 -36.45
C LYS A 107 -3.11 -47.08 -37.35
#